data_AF-A0A433RRG7-F1
#
_entry.id   AF-A0A433RRG7-F1
#
_cell.length_a   1.000
_cell.length_b   1.000
_cell.length_c   1.000
_cell.angle_alpha   90.00
_cell.angle_beta   90.00
_cell.angle_gamma   90.00
#
_symmetry.space_group_name_H-M   'P 1'
#
loop_
_entity.id
_entity.type
_entity.pdbx_description
1 polymer ?
#
loop_
_entity_poly.entity_id
_entity_poly.type
_entity_poly.pdbx_seq_one_letter_code
_entity_poly.pdbx_strand_id
1 'polypeptide(L)'
;MKKYKVLFLICFTLLLVACADEKVSVKKDVTIGAVNEQEYEELGTVQLDEKPAREALQKVSLSLTIENFEQLHNAKLAVDDNARALFGKSYWFGSYTLNEHHYEAVFYVQLDKETIQQQLEDINYKVTWEYRGDTKQQVGDFGAKK
;
A
#
# COMPACT_ATOMS: atom_id res chain seq x y z
N MET A 1 -41.42 42.62 -17.29
CA MET A 1 -40.05 42.21 -16.92
C MET A 1 -40.08 41.00 -15.99
N LYS A 2 -40.15 39.76 -16.49
CA LYS A 2 -40.25 38.55 -15.63
C LYS A 2 -39.67 37.26 -16.25
N LYS A 3 -38.80 37.37 -17.28
CA LYS A 3 -38.25 36.18 -17.98
C LYS A 3 -36.74 35.94 -17.78
N TYR A 4 -36.01 36.87 -17.18
CA TYR A 4 -34.54 36.76 -17.04
C TYR A 4 -34.07 36.17 -15.70
N LYS A 5 -34.95 36.01 -14.70
CA LYS A 5 -34.54 35.50 -13.37
C LYS A 5 -34.45 33.97 -13.29
N VAL A 6 -35.06 33.25 -14.22
CA VAL A 6 -35.03 31.76 -14.22
C VAL A 6 -33.75 31.23 -14.88
N LEU A 7 -33.19 31.96 -15.85
CA LEU A 7 -31.98 31.52 -16.56
C LEU A 7 -30.72 31.54 -15.66
N PHE A 8 -30.67 32.48 -14.70
CA PHE A 8 -29.52 32.62 -13.80
C PHE A 8 -29.47 31.54 -12.71
N LEU A 9 -30.61 30.96 -12.34
CA LEU A 9 -30.67 29.92 -11.31
C LEU A 9 -30.23 28.55 -11.86
N ILE A 10 -30.43 28.29 -13.15
CA ILE A 10 -30.05 27.02 -13.81
C ILE A 10 -28.55 26.99 -14.13
N CYS A 11 -27.93 28.14 -14.45
CA CYS A 11 -26.47 28.20 -14.64
C CYS A 11 -25.70 27.96 -13.33
N PHE A 12 -26.27 28.32 -12.17
CA PHE A 12 -25.58 28.15 -10.88
C PHE A 12 -25.61 26.69 -10.39
N THR A 13 -26.63 25.90 -10.74
CA THR A 13 -26.65 24.45 -10.42
C THR A 13 -25.78 23.63 -11.37
N LEU A 14 -25.56 24.09 -12.61
CA LEU A 14 -24.65 23.42 -13.55
C LEU A 14 -23.16 23.64 -13.22
N LEU A 15 -22.82 24.73 -12.51
CA LEU A 15 -21.45 25.01 -12.07
C LEU A 15 -21.04 24.28 -10.77
N LEU A 16 -21.98 23.75 -10.00
CA LEU A 16 -21.69 22.94 -8.80
C LEU A 16 -21.44 21.46 -9.10
N VAL A 17 -21.62 21.03 -10.37
CA VAL A 17 -21.07 19.75 -10.88
C VAL A 17 -19.65 19.97 -11.42
N ALA A 18 -18.98 21.04 -10.98
CA ALA A 18 -17.55 21.19 -11.13
C ALA A 18 -16.84 20.11 -10.30
N CYS A 19 -16.46 19.04 -10.99
CA CYS A 19 -15.29 18.20 -10.74
C CYS A 19 -14.94 17.96 -9.25
N ALA A 20 -15.83 17.30 -8.51
CA ALA A 20 -15.33 16.36 -7.53
C ALA A 20 -14.76 15.19 -8.34
N ASP A 21 -13.52 15.33 -8.80
CA ASP A 21 -12.75 14.17 -9.26
C ASP A 21 -12.68 13.24 -8.06
N GLU A 22 -13.28 12.07 -8.21
CA GLU A 22 -13.31 11.05 -7.18
C GLU A 22 -11.87 10.54 -7.01
N LYS A 23 -11.16 11.16 -6.07
CA LYS A 23 -9.75 10.93 -5.82
C LYS A 23 -9.61 9.80 -4.80
N VAL A 24 -8.73 8.86 -5.09
CA VAL A 24 -8.40 7.81 -4.14
C VAL A 24 -7.55 8.35 -2.97
N SER A 25 -7.90 7.98 -1.75
CA SER A 25 -7.09 8.19 -0.55
C SER A 25 -6.49 6.87 -0.13
N VAL A 26 -5.18 6.85 0.13
CA VAL A 26 -4.46 5.64 0.50
C VAL A 26 -3.66 5.91 1.77
N LYS A 27 -3.87 5.07 2.79
CA LYS A 27 -3.08 5.06 4.01
C LYS A 27 -2.03 3.98 3.89
N LYS A 28 -0.76 4.38 3.98
CA LYS A 28 0.40 3.50 3.99
C LYS A 28 1.07 3.54 5.36
N ASP A 29 1.47 2.38 5.87
CA ASP A 29 2.32 2.25 7.05
C ASP A 29 3.47 1.29 6.78
N VAL A 30 4.66 1.64 7.26
CA VAL A 30 5.87 0.83 7.16
C VAL A 30 6.57 0.86 8.51
N THR A 31 6.74 -0.29 9.13
CA THR A 31 7.53 -0.43 10.35
C THR A 31 8.68 -1.39 10.14
N ILE A 32 9.85 -0.99 10.65
CA ILE A 32 11.05 -1.82 10.71
C ILE A 32 11.50 -1.82 12.15
N GLY A 33 11.52 -3.00 12.77
CA GLY A 33 11.78 -3.16 14.19
C GLY A 33 12.52 -4.46 14.50
N ALA A 34 12.85 -4.60 15.78
CA ALA A 34 13.46 -5.83 16.28
C ALA A 34 12.48 -7.00 16.26
N VAL A 35 12.98 -8.20 16.00
CA VAL A 35 12.21 -9.45 16.10
C VAL A 35 12.09 -9.84 17.57
N ASN A 36 10.87 -10.10 18.03
CA ASN A 36 10.65 -10.58 19.40
C ASN A 36 10.91 -12.09 19.51
N GLU A 37 10.96 -12.61 20.73
CA GLU A 37 11.29 -14.03 20.97
C GLU A 37 10.23 -14.97 20.39
N GLN A 38 8.95 -14.66 20.54
CA GLN A 38 7.86 -15.49 20.01
C GLN A 38 7.93 -15.58 18.48
N GLU A 39 8.07 -14.45 17.79
CA GLU A 39 8.23 -14.38 16.33
C GLU A 39 9.44 -15.17 15.87
N TYR A 40 10.55 -15.05 16.61
CA TYR A 40 11.75 -15.79 16.31
C TYR A 40 11.51 -17.29 16.43
N GLU A 41 10.92 -17.80 17.50
CA GLU A 41 10.64 -19.23 17.66
C GLU A 41 9.70 -19.78 16.58
N GLU A 42 8.75 -18.99 16.11
CA GLU A 42 7.82 -19.35 15.03
C GLU A 42 8.46 -19.30 13.62
N LEU A 43 9.63 -18.67 13.45
CA LEU A 43 10.38 -18.69 12.19
C LEU A 43 10.91 -20.11 11.90
N GLY A 44 10.29 -20.78 10.95
CA GLY A 44 10.72 -22.09 10.46
C GLY A 44 12.11 -22.02 9.79
N THR A 45 12.92 -23.07 10.00
CA THR A 45 14.28 -23.21 9.44
C THR A 45 14.32 -23.96 8.11
N VAL A 46 13.16 -24.16 7.45
CA VAL A 46 12.96 -25.13 6.35
C VAL A 46 13.92 -24.95 5.16
N GLN A 47 14.60 -23.80 5.04
CA GLN A 47 15.53 -23.49 3.93
C GLN A 47 16.98 -23.21 4.36
N LEU A 48 17.36 -23.42 5.63
CA LEU A 48 18.72 -23.17 6.11
C LEU A 48 19.25 -24.29 7.00
N ASP A 49 20.55 -24.53 6.87
CA ASP A 49 21.30 -25.39 7.78
C ASP A 49 21.41 -24.76 9.19
N GLU A 50 21.32 -23.43 9.28
CA GLU A 50 21.37 -22.68 10.55
C GLU A 50 20.46 -21.44 10.54
N LYS A 51 19.72 -21.24 11.64
CA LYS A 51 18.85 -20.08 11.85
C LYS A 51 19.71 -18.86 12.21
N PRO A 52 19.57 -17.70 11.52
CA PRO A 52 20.35 -16.52 11.88
C PRO A 52 20.00 -16.06 13.29
N ALA A 53 20.96 -15.46 14.00
CA ALA A 53 20.69 -14.94 15.34
C ALA A 53 19.56 -13.89 15.32
N ARG A 54 18.70 -13.89 16.35
CA ARG A 54 17.51 -13.02 16.42
C ARG A 54 17.86 -11.54 16.27
N GLU A 55 18.95 -11.11 16.87
CA GLU A 55 19.47 -9.74 16.82
C GLU A 55 19.96 -9.30 15.43
N ALA A 56 20.25 -10.27 14.54
CA ALA A 56 20.63 -10.00 13.16
C ALA A 56 19.40 -9.80 12.26
N LEU A 57 18.20 -10.14 12.74
CA LEU A 57 16.96 -9.99 12.00
C LEU A 57 16.25 -8.68 12.33
N GLN A 58 15.63 -8.09 11.32
CA GLN A 58 14.65 -7.02 11.43
C GLN A 58 13.29 -7.55 10.98
N LYS A 59 12.24 -7.30 11.76
CA LYS A 59 10.86 -7.46 11.31
C LYS A 59 10.48 -6.26 10.47
N VAL A 60 9.96 -6.51 9.28
CA VAL A 60 9.39 -5.50 8.39
C VAL A 60 7.90 -5.77 8.27
N SER A 61 7.08 -4.79 8.63
CA SER A 61 5.63 -4.81 8.39
C SER A 61 5.26 -3.71 7.41
N LEU A 62 4.56 -4.09 6.35
CA LEU A 62 3.98 -3.19 5.35
C LEU A 62 2.47 -3.25 5.47
N SER A 63 1.80 -2.10 5.46
CA SER A 63 0.35 -2.05 5.27
C SER A 63 -0.07 -0.94 4.32
N LEU A 64 -1.13 -1.20 3.57
CA LEU A 64 -1.71 -0.27 2.62
C LEU A 64 -3.22 -0.45 2.59
N THR A 65 -3.96 0.64 2.79
CA THR A 65 -5.43 0.64 2.80
C THR A 65 -5.98 1.76 1.94
N ILE A 66 -6.93 1.45 1.07
CA ILE A 66 -7.74 2.45 0.36
C ILE A 66 -8.79 2.98 1.34
N GLU A 67 -8.64 4.22 1.81
CA GLU A 67 -9.48 4.76 2.91
C GLU A 67 -10.91 5.06 2.49
N ASN A 68 -11.13 5.43 1.22
CA ASN A 68 -12.43 5.76 0.66
C ASN A 68 -12.97 4.69 -0.28
N PHE A 69 -12.59 3.42 -0.08
CA PHE A 69 -12.93 2.30 -0.98
C PHE A 69 -14.42 2.20 -1.33
N GLU A 70 -15.32 2.31 -0.33
CA GLU A 70 -16.77 2.23 -0.52
C GLU A 70 -17.36 3.33 -1.41
N GLN A 71 -16.61 4.42 -1.61
CA GLN A 71 -17.02 5.52 -2.49
C GLN A 71 -16.60 5.27 -3.94
N LEU A 72 -15.63 4.36 -4.16
CA LEU A 72 -15.01 4.08 -5.44
C LEU A 72 -15.73 2.96 -6.20
N HIS A 73 -16.04 3.22 -7.47
CA HIS A 73 -16.61 2.18 -8.32
C HIS A 73 -15.53 1.21 -8.83
N ASN A 74 -15.77 -0.11 -8.66
CA ASN A 74 -14.89 -1.18 -9.13
C ASN A 74 -13.41 -1.00 -8.70
N ALA A 75 -13.18 -0.46 -7.51
CA ALA A 75 -11.84 -0.27 -7.00
C ALA A 75 -11.12 -1.59 -6.77
N LYS A 76 -9.82 -1.63 -7.10
CA LYS A 76 -8.94 -2.77 -6.89
C LYS A 76 -7.59 -2.30 -6.42
N LEU A 77 -7.08 -2.95 -5.38
CA LEU A 77 -5.70 -2.83 -4.94
C LEU A 77 -4.85 -3.95 -5.55
N ALA A 78 -3.69 -3.58 -6.11
CA ALA A 78 -2.63 -4.49 -6.48
C ALA A 78 -1.32 -4.03 -5.84
N VAL A 79 -0.54 -4.97 -5.31
CA VAL A 79 0.80 -4.75 -4.77
C VAL A 79 1.76 -5.68 -5.49
N ASP A 80 2.84 -5.13 -6.04
CA ASP A 80 3.95 -5.90 -6.60
C ASP A 80 4.91 -6.28 -5.47
N ASP A 81 4.47 -7.20 -4.62
CA ASP A 81 5.25 -7.72 -3.51
C ASP A 81 6.32 -8.69 -4.02
N ASN A 82 7.47 -8.12 -4.34
CA ASN A 82 8.66 -8.84 -4.79
C ASN A 82 9.70 -8.99 -3.67
N ALA A 83 9.30 -8.93 -2.39
CA ALA A 83 10.22 -8.92 -1.25
C ALA A 83 11.27 -10.04 -1.28
N ARG A 84 10.91 -11.25 -1.74
CA ARG A 84 11.87 -12.36 -1.91
C ARG A 84 12.95 -12.06 -2.95
N ALA A 85 12.59 -11.43 -4.07
CA ALA A 85 13.54 -11.03 -5.10
C ALA A 85 14.39 -9.84 -4.64
N LEU A 86 13.79 -8.91 -3.90
CA LEU A 86 14.42 -7.72 -3.36
C LEU A 86 15.50 -8.04 -2.32
N PHE A 87 15.16 -8.85 -1.32
CA PHE A 87 16.03 -9.18 -0.18
C PHE A 87 16.86 -10.46 -0.39
N GLY A 88 16.54 -11.26 -1.41
CA GLY A 88 17.32 -12.43 -1.81
C GLY A 88 17.52 -13.46 -0.69
N LYS A 89 18.77 -13.74 -0.35
CA LYS A 89 19.14 -14.70 0.71
C LYS A 89 18.95 -14.15 2.13
N SER A 90 18.79 -12.84 2.27
CA SER A 90 18.56 -12.18 3.55
C SER A 90 17.08 -12.12 3.90
N TYR A 91 16.21 -12.88 3.23
CA TYR A 91 14.76 -12.85 3.36
C TYR A 91 14.21 -14.10 4.03
N TRP A 92 13.28 -13.91 4.96
CA TRP A 92 12.42 -14.97 5.48
C TRP A 92 10.96 -14.52 5.43
N PHE A 93 10.13 -15.40 4.88
CA PHE A 93 8.69 -15.18 4.80
C PHE A 93 8.07 -15.17 6.20
N GLY A 94 7.17 -14.21 6.46
CA GLY A 94 6.33 -14.19 7.65
C GLY A 94 4.88 -14.48 7.29
N SER A 95 4.14 -13.44 6.93
CA SER A 95 2.73 -13.54 6.54
C SER A 95 2.38 -12.51 5.47
N TYR A 96 1.30 -12.76 4.72
CA TYR A 96 0.69 -11.73 3.89
C TYR A 96 -0.83 -11.92 3.87
N THR A 97 -1.54 -10.80 3.72
CA THR A 97 -2.97 -10.73 3.46
C THR A 97 -3.20 -9.69 2.38
N LEU A 98 -4.00 -10.04 1.37
CA LEU A 98 -4.46 -9.09 0.36
C LEU A 98 -5.96 -9.32 0.14
N ASN A 99 -6.73 -8.25 0.29
CA ASN A 99 -8.13 -8.17 -0.12
C ASN A 99 -8.34 -6.96 -1.04
N GLU A 100 -9.59 -6.68 -1.40
CA GLU A 100 -9.93 -5.68 -2.43
C GLU A 100 -9.42 -4.26 -2.13
N HIS A 101 -9.24 -3.91 -0.85
CA HIS A 101 -8.89 -2.56 -0.41
C HIS A 101 -7.77 -2.49 0.62
N HIS A 102 -7.26 -3.63 1.08
CA HIS A 102 -6.25 -3.71 2.12
C HIS A 102 -5.18 -4.76 1.80
N TYR A 103 -3.94 -4.37 1.99
CA TYR A 103 -2.75 -5.22 1.93
C TYR A 103 -2.01 -5.10 3.26
N GLU A 104 -1.57 -6.24 3.78
CA GLU A 104 -0.65 -6.34 4.91
C GLU A 104 0.37 -7.43 4.61
N ALA A 105 1.66 -7.16 4.86
CA ALA A 105 2.71 -8.16 4.78
C ALA A 105 3.69 -8.01 5.95
N VAL A 106 4.17 -9.15 6.42
CA VAL A 106 5.23 -9.27 7.42
C VAL A 106 6.31 -10.18 6.87
N PHE A 107 7.54 -9.71 6.91
CA PHE A 107 8.71 -10.52 6.60
C PHE A 107 9.88 -10.15 7.50
N TYR A 108 10.87 -11.04 7.54
CA TYR A 108 12.05 -10.90 8.38
C TYR A 108 13.28 -10.79 7.49
N VAL A 109 14.14 -9.82 7.78
CA VAL A 109 15.28 -9.49 6.92
C VAL A 109 16.56 -9.39 7.73
N GLN A 110 17.62 -10.05 7.27
CA GLN A 110 18.96 -9.94 7.84
C GLN A 110 19.75 -8.82 7.18
N LEU A 111 19.28 -7.58 7.32
CA LEU A 111 19.91 -6.36 6.83
C LEU A 111 19.72 -5.26 7.88
N ASP A 112 20.56 -4.22 7.82
CA ASP A 112 20.35 -3.03 8.64
C ASP A 112 19.12 -2.24 8.18
N LYS A 113 18.57 -1.45 9.09
CA LYS A 113 17.34 -0.68 8.86
C LYS A 113 17.46 0.29 7.67
N GLU A 114 18.61 0.91 7.47
CA GLU A 114 18.78 1.90 6.40
C GLU A 114 18.73 1.22 5.03
N THR A 115 19.44 0.10 4.87
CA THR A 115 19.41 -0.71 3.65
C THR A 115 17.99 -1.21 3.35
N ILE A 116 17.25 -1.68 4.36
CA ILE A 116 15.86 -2.11 4.19
C ILE A 116 15.00 -0.94 3.69
N GLN A 117 15.10 0.24 4.32
CA GLN A 117 14.29 1.41 3.94
C GLN A 117 14.53 1.82 2.49
N GLN A 118 15.79 1.80 2.02
CA GLN A 118 16.13 2.11 0.63
C GLN A 118 15.53 1.07 -0.33
N GLN A 119 15.63 -0.21 0.00
CA GLN A 119 15.10 -1.28 -0.85
C GLN A 119 13.56 -1.28 -0.94
N LEU A 120 12.86 -0.86 0.11
CA LEU A 120 11.40 -0.74 0.09
C LEU A 120 10.86 0.28 -0.91
N GLU A 121 11.70 1.16 -1.47
CA GLU A 121 11.34 2.04 -2.60
C GLU A 121 10.97 1.26 -3.86
N ASP A 122 11.47 0.03 -4.02
CA ASP A 122 11.21 -0.82 -5.19
C ASP A 122 9.93 -1.66 -5.07
N ILE A 123 9.30 -1.71 -3.89
CA ILE A 123 8.00 -2.35 -3.71
C ILE A 123 6.93 -1.34 -4.08
N ASN A 124 6.25 -1.61 -5.20
CA ASN A 124 5.26 -0.71 -5.78
C ASN A 124 3.83 -1.21 -5.53
N TYR A 125 2.89 -0.28 -5.45
CA TYR A 125 1.47 -0.56 -5.44
C TYR A 125 0.74 0.22 -6.53
N LYS A 126 -0.40 -0.31 -6.94
CA LYS A 126 -1.31 0.31 -7.89
C LYS A 126 -2.74 0.15 -7.41
N VAL A 127 -3.46 1.25 -7.37
CA VAL A 127 -4.90 1.27 -7.15
C VAL A 127 -5.58 1.66 -8.44
N THR A 128 -6.57 0.89 -8.88
CA THR A 128 -7.39 1.20 -10.06
C THR A 128 -8.85 1.33 -9.67
N TRP A 129 -9.59 2.25 -10.27
CA TRP A 129 -11.03 2.42 -10.07
C TRP A 129 -11.69 2.93 -11.37
N GLU A 130 -13.01 2.88 -11.45
CA GLU A 130 -13.76 3.44 -12.57
C GLU A 130 -14.36 4.80 -12.23
N TYR A 131 -14.24 5.76 -13.14
CA TYR A 131 -14.86 7.08 -13.00
C TYR A 131 -15.37 7.56 -14.36
N ARG A 132 -16.68 7.82 -14.45
CA ARG A 132 -17.37 8.28 -15.68
C ARG A 132 -17.14 7.37 -16.90
N GLY A 133 -17.04 6.06 -16.68
CA GLY A 133 -16.81 5.06 -17.73
C GLY A 133 -15.35 4.84 -18.11
N ASP A 134 -14.40 5.58 -17.51
CA ASP A 134 -12.97 5.39 -17.70
C ASP A 134 -12.35 4.66 -16.51
N THR A 135 -11.37 3.78 -16.77
CA THR A 135 -10.47 3.30 -15.71
C THR A 135 -9.45 4.38 -15.34
N LYS A 136 -9.37 4.71 -14.06
CA LYS A 136 -8.36 5.58 -13.44
C LYS A 136 -7.38 4.74 -12.63
N GLN A 137 -6.20 5.30 -12.38
CA GLN A 137 -5.16 4.63 -11.59
C GLN A 137 -4.33 5.61 -10.75
N GLN A 138 -3.86 5.13 -9.61
CA GLN A 138 -2.84 5.74 -8.77
C GLN A 138 -1.74 4.70 -8.52
N VAL A 139 -0.49 5.10 -8.70
CA VAL A 139 0.70 4.27 -8.43
C VAL A 139 1.51 4.93 -7.34
N GLY A 140 2.11 4.12 -6.46
CA GLY A 140 3.07 4.58 -5.46
C GLY A 140 3.97 3.45 -5.00
N ASP A 141 4.84 3.77 -4.05
CA ASP A 141 5.87 2.88 -3.52
C ASP A 141 5.79 2.80 -1.98
N PHE A 142 6.43 1.79 -1.38
CA PHE A 142 6.53 1.66 0.07
C PHE A 142 7.66 2.50 0.69
N GLY A 143 8.55 3.05 -0.12
CA GLY A 143 9.62 3.96 0.29
C GLY A 143 9.16 5.19 1.08
N ALA A 144 10.02 5.69 1.96
CA ALA A 144 9.84 7.00 2.58
C ALA A 144 10.43 8.05 1.64
N LYS A 145 9.60 8.79 0.89
CA LYS A 145 10.09 10.00 0.22
C LYS A 145 10.59 10.97 1.29
N LYS A 146 11.90 11.23 1.28
CA LYS A 146 12.55 12.28 2.07
C LYS A 146 12.00 13.66 1.72
#